data_AF-A0A847JVH5-F1
#
_entry.id   AF-A0A847JVH5-F1
#
_cell.length_a   1.000
_cell.length_b   1.000
_cell.length_c   1.000
_cell.angle_alpha   90.00
_cell.angle_beta   90.00
_cell.angle_gamma   90.00
#
_symmetry.space_group_name_H-M   'P 1'
#
loop_
_entity.id
_entity.type
_entity.pdbx_description
1 polymer ?
#
loop_
_entity_poly.entity_id
_entity_poly.type
_entity_poly.pdbx_seq_one_letter_code
_entity_poly.pdbx_strand_id
1 'polypeptide(L)' 'MGDGSAPTAAKWDYLVIKVHARHEDVLQEALSAKGAEGWELVFISEPITCEYRCVFRRPAA' A
#
# COMPACT_ATOMS: atom_id res chain seq x y z
N MET A 1 -41.08 1.59 -4.18
CA MET A 1 -40.04 1.79 -5.20
C MET A 1 -38.77 2.11 -4.43
N GLY A 2 -37.79 1.20 -4.44
CA GLY A 2 -36.57 1.37 -3.65
C GLY A 2 -35.60 2.32 -4.35
N ASP A 3 -35.13 3.34 -3.64
CA ASP A 3 -34.01 4.17 -4.05
C ASP A 3 -32.75 3.29 -4.16
N GLY A 4 -32.45 2.90 -5.40
CA GLY A 4 -31.26 2.14 -5.78
C GLY A 4 -30.00 2.99 -5.77
N SER A 5 -29.68 3.59 -4.62
CA SER A 5 -28.36 4.16 -4.39
C SER A 5 -27.35 3.00 -4.30
N ALA A 6 -26.79 2.61 -5.45
CA ALA A 6 -25.60 1.77 -5.46
C ALA A 6 -24.56 2.42 -4.54
N PRO A 7 -23.90 1.68 -3.62
CA PRO A 7 -22.84 2.25 -2.82
C PRO A 7 -21.83 2.84 -3.80
N THR A 8 -21.59 4.14 -3.72
CA THR A 8 -20.53 4.81 -4.47
C THR A 8 -19.25 4.04 -4.18
N ALA A 9 -18.77 3.27 -5.16
CA ALA A 9 -17.57 2.48 -4.99
C ALA A 9 -16.45 3.42 -4.56
N ALA A 10 -15.94 3.23 -3.34
CA ALA A 10 -14.84 4.04 -2.83
C ALA A 10 -13.69 3.93 -3.84
N LYS A 11 -13.26 5.07 -4.38
CA LYS A 11 -12.11 5.13 -5.27
C LYS A 11 -10.84 5.08 -4.43
N TRP A 12 -9.87 4.28 -4.87
CA TRP A 12 -8.59 4.09 -4.18
C TRP A 12 -7.45 4.39 -5.13
N ASP A 13 -6.47 5.14 -4.65
CA ASP A 13 -5.15 5.23 -5.28
C ASP A 13 -4.32 4.04 -4.82
N TYR A 14 -3.50 3.50 -5.73
CA TYR A 14 -2.58 2.41 -5.42
C TYR A 14 -1.15 2.82 -5.74
N LEU A 15 -0.23 2.50 -4.83
CA LEU A 15 1.20 2.71 -4.98
C LEU A 15 1.93 1.38 -4.82
N VAL A 16 2.80 1.06 -5.77
CA VAL A 16 3.66 -0.12 -5.72
C VAL A 16 5.10 0.34 -5.62
N ILE A 17 5.78 -0.05 -4.54
CA ILE A 17 7.22 0.18 -4.38
C ILE A 17 7.96 -1.14 -4.28
N LYS A 18 9.22 -1.13 -4.72
CA LYS A 18 10.17 -2.20 -4.47
C LYS A 18 11.17 -1.70 -3.44
N VAL A 19 11.34 -2.44 -2.36
CA VAL A 19 12.32 -2.13 -1.33
C VAL A 19 13.43 -3.16 -1.41
N HIS A 20 14.62 -2.73 -1.83
CA HIS A 20 15.82 -3.56 -1.78
C HIS A 20 16.34 -3.58 -0.35
N ALA A 21 16.01 -4.61 0.40
CA ALA A 21 16.37 -4.74 1.80
C ALA A 21 17.28 -5.95 1.97
N ARG A 22 18.59 -5.70 2.13
CA ARG A 22 19.52 -6.69 2.69
C ARG A 22 19.33 -6.84 4.22
N HIS A 23 18.68 -5.87 4.85
CA HIS A 23 18.38 -5.80 6.29
C HIS A 23 16.94 -5.33 6.50
N GLU A 24 16.21 -5.95 7.43
CA GLU A 24 14.79 -5.67 7.69
C GLU A 24 14.52 -4.22 8.14
N ASP A 25 15.52 -3.53 8.68
CA ASP A 25 15.40 -2.14 9.16
C ASP A 25 15.04 -1.17 8.02
N VAL A 26 15.60 -1.39 6.83
CA VAL A 26 15.33 -0.57 5.63
C VAL A 26 13.88 -0.73 5.16
N LEU A 27 13.32 -1.93 5.32
CA LEU A 27 11.92 -2.18 5.03
C LEU A 27 11.03 -1.44 6.02
N GLN A 28 11.30 -1.55 7.32
CA GLN A 28 10.54 -0.87 8.38
C GLN A 28 10.52 0.65 8.20
N GLU A 29 11.65 1.26 7.83
CA GLU A 29 11.74 2.70 7.54
C GLU A 29 10.87 3.09 6.35
N ALA A 30 10.95 2.33 5.24
CA ALA A 30 10.15 2.59 4.04
C ALA A 30 8.64 2.44 4.29
N LEU A 31 8.23 1.44 5.06
CA LEU A 31 6.82 1.24 5.46
C LEU A 31 6.34 2.39 6.35
N SER A 32 7.16 2.82 7.32
CA SER A 32 6.83 3.90 8.25
C SER A 32 6.68 5.25 7.54
N ALA A 33 7.60 5.57 6.62
CA ALA A 33 7.52 6.79 5.81
C ALA A 33 6.20 6.85 5.01
N LYS A 34 5.81 5.73 4.38
CA LYS A 34 4.56 5.66 3.63
C LYS A 34 3.32 5.77 4.52
N GLY A 35 3.35 5.16 5.70
CA GLY A 35 2.31 5.36 6.71
C GLY A 35 2.14 6.83 7.10
N ALA A 36 3.23 7.56 7.30
CA ALA A 36 3.21 9.00 7.61
C ALA A 36 2.67 9.87 6.46
N GLU A 37 2.85 9.43 5.21
CA GLU A 37 2.26 10.06 4.01
C GLU A 37 0.77 9.72 3.81
N GLY A 38 0.16 8.94 4.71
CA GLY A 38 -1.25 8.53 4.64
C GLY A 38 -1.53 7.33 3.74
N TRP A 39 -0.50 6.56 3.39
CA TRP A 39 -0.65 5.32 2.64
C TRP A 39 -0.82 4.13 3.59
N GLU A 40 -1.81 3.28 3.30
CA GLU A 40 -2.08 2.04 4.02
C GLU A 40 -1.43 0.86 3.28
N LEU A 41 -0.58 0.08 3.96
CA LEU A 41 -0.01 -1.14 3.39
C LEU A 41 -1.09 -2.22 3.27
N VAL A 42 -1.28 -2.76 2.06
CA VAL A 42 -2.28 -3.82 1.81
C VAL A 42 -1.68 -5.15 1.39
N PHE A 43 -0.46 -5.13 0.85
CA PHE A 43 0.22 -6.36 0.46
C PHE A 43 1.73 -6.16 0.53
N ILE A 44 2.41 -7.18 1.04
CA ILE A 44 3.86 -7.31 0.97
C ILE A 44 4.20 -8.73 0.52
N SER A 45 5.06 -8.87 -0.48
CA SER A 45 5.59 -10.19 -0.87
C SER A 45 6.83 -10.53 -0.07
N GLU A 46 7.06 -11.83 0.14
CA GLU A 46 8.37 -12.33 0.55
C GLU A 46 9.46 -11.86 -0.45
N PRO A 47 10.69 -11.67 0.03
CA PRO A 47 11.74 -11.09 -0.79
C PRO A 47 12.20 -12.09 -1.85
N ILE A 48 12.19 -11.68 -3.11
CA ILE A 48 12.89 -12.40 -4.18
C ILE A 48 14.26 -11.73 -4.31
N THR A 49 15.35 -12.46 -4.06
CA THR A 49 16.72 -11.93 -4.21
C THR A 49 16.98 -10.62 -3.43
N CYS A 50 16.42 -10.49 -2.22
CA CYS A 50 16.49 -9.30 -1.34
C CYS A 50 15.58 -8.11 -1.71
N GLU A 51 14.57 -8.30 -2.57
CA GLU A 51 13.60 -7.26 -2.90
C GLU A 51 12.20 -7.59 -2.39
N TYR A 52 11.67 -6.74 -1.50
CA TYR A 52 10.27 -6.78 -1.09
C TYR A 52 9.42 -5.97 -2.06
N ARG A 53 8.28 -6.53 -2.48
CA ARG A 53 7.26 -5.78 -3.22
C ARG A 53 6.17 -5.36 -2.26
N CYS A 54 6.06 -4.05 -2.03
CA CYS A 54 5.05 -3.49 -1.14
C CYS A 54 3.99 -2.76 -1.97
N VAL A 55 2.72 -3.05 -1.70
CA VAL A 55 1.56 -2.40 -2.31
C VAL A 55 0.82 -1.65 -1.23
N PHE A 56 0.59 -0.37 -1.49
CA PHE A 56 -0.14 0.52 -0.63
C PHE A 56 -1.40 1.02 -1.32
N ARG A 57 -2.38 1.42 -0.53
CA ARG A 57 -3.56 2.14 -0.99
C ARG A 57 -3.80 3.39 -0.16
N ARG A 58 -4.58 4.33 -0.70
CA ARG A 58 -5.22 5.41 0.06
C ARG A 58 -6.53 5.82 -0.62
N PRO A 59 -7.48 6.44 0.08
CA PRO A 59 -8.68 6.98 -0.56
C PRO A 59 -8.27 7.96 -1.67
N ALA A 60 -8.82 7.79 -2.87
CA ALA A 60 -8.60 8.74 -3.96
C ALA A 60 -9.31 10.06 -3.63
N ALA A 61 -8.61 11.17 -3.82
CA ALA A 61 -9.15 12.51 -3.63
C ALA A 61 -10.20 12.88 -4.69
#